data_AF-A0AA35UH37-F1
#
_entry.id   AF-A0AA35UH37-F1
#
_cell.length_a   1.000
_cell.length_b   1.000
_cell.length_c   1.000
_cell.angle_alpha   90.00
_cell.angle_beta   90.00
_cell.angle_gamma   90.00
#
_symmetry.space_group_name_H-M   'P 1'
#
loop_
_entity.id
_entity.type
_entity.pdbx_description
1 polymer ?
#
loop_
_entity_poly.entity_id
_entity_poly.type
_entity_poly.pdbx_seq_one_letter_code
_entity_poly.pdbx_strand_id
1 'polypeptide(L)' 'MRNAVPLVTIANTYNVSIQELLCLVAALKLDLVHLANTPFVCATDFEFLSTADEIFLNTSPAEPAPELSQAA' A
#
# COMPACT_ATOMS: atom_id res chain seq x y z
N MET A 1 -8.61 15.69 -11.45
CA MET A 1 -9.13 14.93 -10.30
C MET A 1 -10.33 15.65 -9.69
N ARG A 2 -11.55 15.09 -9.82
CA ARG A 2 -12.67 15.45 -8.94
C ARG A 2 -12.52 14.57 -7.70
N ASN A 3 -12.66 15.15 -6.50
CA ASN A 3 -12.52 14.44 -5.21
C ASN A 3 -11.08 14.07 -4.81
N ALA A 4 -10.11 14.94 -5.11
CA ALA A 4 -8.77 14.79 -4.58
C ALA A 4 -8.79 15.01 -3.05
N VAL A 5 -8.22 14.07 -2.30
CA VAL A 5 -8.10 14.13 -0.84
C VAL A 5 -6.63 14.13 -0.44
N PRO A 6 -6.27 14.73 0.71
CA PRO A 6 -4.90 14.66 1.21
C PRO A 6 -4.49 13.19 1.43
N LEU A 7 -3.28 12.83 1.05
CA LEU A 7 -2.75 11.46 1.20
C LEU A 7 -2.76 10.99 2.66
N VAL A 8 -2.58 11.91 3.61
CA VAL A 8 -2.70 11.65 5.05
C VAL A 8 -4.10 11.17 5.46
N THR A 9 -5.14 11.57 4.73
CA THR A 9 -6.51 11.10 4.96
C THR A 9 -6.59 9.61 4.63
N ILE A 10 -6.04 9.19 3.50
CA ILE A 10 -5.98 7.78 3.08
C ILE A 10 -5.15 6.96 4.08
N ALA A 11 -3.99 7.49 4.49
CA ALA A 11 -3.11 6.86 5.49
C ALA A 11 -3.87 6.55 6.79
N ASN A 12 -4.62 7.52 7.31
CA ASN A 12 -5.39 7.35 8.53
C ASN A 12 -6.58 6.41 8.35
N THR A 13 -7.28 6.47 7.22
CA THR A 13 -8.46 5.62 6.94
C THR A 13 -8.10 4.15 6.88
N TYR A 14 -6.97 3.81 6.24
CA TYR A 14 -6.56 2.41 6.03
C TYR A 14 -5.45 1.96 6.99
N ASN A 15 -5.03 2.81 7.92
CA ASN A 15 -3.93 2.55 8.85
C ASN A 15 -2.62 2.12 8.15
N VAL A 16 -2.29 2.80 7.05
CA VAL A 16 -1.09 2.57 6.23
C VAL A 16 -0.18 3.78 6.30
N SER A 17 1.14 3.59 6.20
CA SER A 17 2.07 4.72 6.22
C SER A 17 1.98 5.56 4.94
N ILE A 18 2.24 6.87 5.05
CA ILE A 18 2.32 7.76 3.89
C ILE A 18 3.38 7.27 2.89
N GLN A 19 4.48 6.69 3.37
CA GLN A 19 5.56 6.17 2.54
C GLN A 19 5.08 4.99 1.68
N GLU A 20 4.33 4.04 2.26
CA GLU A 20 3.75 2.91 1.52
C GLU A 20 2.75 3.40 0.47
N LEU A 21 1.92 4.38 0.81
CA LEU A 21 1.00 4.98 -0.16
C LEU A 21 1.75 5.68 -1.31
N LEU A 22 2.84 6.40 -1.04
CA LEU A 22 3.68 6.99 -2.09
C LEU A 22 4.33 5.92 -2.98
N CYS A 23 4.78 4.81 -2.40
CA CYS A 23 5.27 3.66 -3.16
C CYS A 23 4.18 3.07 -4.06
N LEU A 24 2.94 2.94 -3.56
CA LEU A 24 1.80 2.46 -4.35
C LEU A 24 1.43 3.42 -5.48
N VAL A 25 1.41 4.73 -5.21
CA VAL A 25 1.21 5.75 -6.25
C VAL A 25 2.23 5.59 -7.37
N ALA A 26 3.51 5.43 -7.03
CA ALA A 26 4.56 5.24 -8.02
C ALA A 26 4.44 3.90 -8.77
N ALA A 27 4.15 2.80 -8.07
CA ALA A 27 4.04 1.45 -8.63
C ALA A 27 2.84 1.32 -9.59
N LEU A 28 1.70 1.90 -9.21
CA LEU A 28 0.45 1.86 -9.95
C LEU A 28 0.29 3.03 -10.93
N LYS A 29 1.26 3.96 -10.97
CA LYS A 29 1.25 5.17 -11.80
C LYS A 29 -0.02 6.01 -11.59
N LEU A 30 -0.40 6.21 -10.33
CA LEU A 30 -1.58 7.00 -9.95
C LEU A 30 -1.29 8.51 -10.05
N ASP A 31 -2.36 9.28 -10.22
CA ASP A 31 -2.27 10.74 -10.23
C ASP A 31 -1.98 11.28 -8.81
N LEU A 32 -0.90 12.05 -8.69
CA LEU A 32 -0.48 12.72 -7.47
C LEU A 32 -0.28 14.21 -7.72
N VAL A 33 -0.99 15.04 -6.97
CA VAL A 33 -0.86 16.50 -7.05
C VAL A 33 -0.32 17.04 -5.73
N HIS A 34 0.68 17.91 -5.80
CA HIS A 34 1.20 18.61 -4.64
C HIS A 34 0.61 20.02 -4.57
N LEU A 35 -0.06 20.33 -3.46
CA LEU A 35 -0.56 21.67 -3.17
C LEU A 35 0.03 22.13 -1.84
N ALA A 36 0.82 23.20 -1.84
CA ALA A 36 1.49 23.74 -0.65
C ALA A 36 2.22 22.65 0.17
N ASN A 37 3.04 21.83 -0.49
CA ASN A 37 3.77 20.68 0.08
C ASN A 37 2.88 19.54 0.64
N THR A 38 1.57 19.58 0.43
CA THR A 38 0.67 18.49 0.81
C THR A 38 0.34 17.66 -0.44
N PRO A 39 0.60 16.33 -0.43
CA PRO A 39 0.21 15.44 -1.52
C PRO A 39 -1.29 15.14 -1.49
N PHE A 40 -1.92 15.17 -2.67
CA PHE A 40 -3.33 14.85 -2.89
C PHE A 40 -3.47 13.76 -3.96
N VAL A 41 -4.39 12.85 -3.72
CA VAL A 41 -4.70 11.70 -4.59
C VAL A 41 -6.21 11.52 -4.72
N CYS A 42 -6.67 10.74 -5.71
CA CYS A 42 -8.07 10.34 -5.77
C CYS A 42 -8.34 9.21 -4.78
N ALA A 43 -9.34 9.36 -3.90
CA ALA A 43 -9.64 8.36 -2.87
C ALA A 43 -10.07 7.01 -3.46
N THR A 44 -10.75 7.02 -4.61
CA THR A 44 -11.22 5.82 -5.30
C THR A 44 -10.09 4.90 -5.74
N ASP A 45 -8.90 5.46 -6.02
CA ASP A 45 -7.73 4.67 -6.43
C ASP A 45 -7.21 3.79 -5.29
N PHE A 46 -7.67 4.02 -4.05
CA PHE A 46 -7.26 3.30 -2.85
C PHE A 46 -8.39 2.48 -2.22
N GLU A 47 -9.56 2.37 -2.85
CA GLU A 47 -10.69 1.57 -2.33
C GLU A 47 -10.32 0.10 -2.15
N PHE A 48 -9.36 -0.42 -2.93
CA PHE A 48 -8.85 -1.79 -2.80
C PHE A 48 -8.19 -2.06 -1.44
N LEU A 49 -7.73 -1.03 -0.72
CA LEU A 49 -7.19 -1.18 0.63
C LEU A 49 -8.27 -1.60 1.64
N SER A 50 -9.55 -1.29 1.38
CA SER A 50 -10.66 -1.76 2.22
C SER A 50 -10.83 -3.27 2.21
N THR A 51 -10.47 -3.92 1.10
CA THR A 51 -10.47 -5.39 0.95
C THR A 51 -9.14 -6.02 1.36
N ALA A 52 -8.11 -5.22 1.66
CA ALA A 52 -6.76 -5.70 1.84
C ALA A 52 -6.45 -6.28 3.23
N ASP A 53 -7.39 -6.23 4.18
CA ASP A 53 -7.27 -6.93 5.46
C ASP A 53 -6.97 -8.44 5.24
N GLU A 54 -7.49 -9.04 4.15
CA GLU A 54 -7.20 -10.43 3.76
C GLU A 54 -5.87 -10.62 3.00
N ILE A 55 -5.31 -9.57 2.41
CA ILE A 55 -4.15 -9.65 1.51
C ILE A 55 -2.83 -9.59 2.29
N PHE A 56 -2.75 -8.75 3.33
CA PHE A 56 -1.53 -8.58 4.13
C PHE A 56 -1.36 -9.64 5.23
N LEU A 57 -2.40 -10.42 5.56
CA LEU A 57 -2.31 -11.54 6.51
C LEU A 57 -1.56 -12.76 5.94
N ASN A 58 -1.41 -12.86 4.62
CA ASN A 58 -0.79 -14.02 3.97
C ASN A 58 0.72 -13.85 3.67
N THR A 59 1.31 -12.70 3.98
CA THR A 59 2.78 -12.58 4.02
C THR A 59 3.31 -12.98 5.39
N SER A 60 3.00 -14.20 5.82
CA SER A 60 3.96 -14.90 6.68
C SER A 60 5.22 -15.13 5.85
N PRO A 61 6.44 -14.95 6.39
CA PRO A 61 7.65 -15.33 5.68
C PRO A 61 7.47 -16.79 5.29
N ALA A 62 7.56 -17.09 4.00
CA ALA A 62 7.53 -18.47 3.52
C ALA A 62 8.53 -19.26 4.36
N GLU A 63 8.01 -20.24 5.10
CA GLU A 63 8.78 -21.15 5.94
C GLU A 63 9.99 -21.64 5.15
N PRO A 64 11.23 -21.53 5.68
CA PRO A 64 12.40 -21.97 4.95
C PRO A 64 12.21 -23.44 4.57
N ALA A 65 12.30 -23.74 3.27
CA ALA A 65 12.12 -25.08 2.71
C ALA A 65 12.93 -26.12 3.51
N PRO A 66 12.39 -27.32 3.79
CA PRO A 66 13.11 -28.32 4.57
C PRO A 66 14.42 -28.67 3.86
N GLU A 67 15.54 -28.38 4.52
CA GLU A 67 16.85 -28.83 4.05
C GLU A 67 16.83 -30.36 3.99
N LEU A 68 16.92 -30.88 2.76
CA LEU A 68 17.12 -32.30 2.51
C LEU A 68 18.42 -32.72 3.20
N SER A 69 18.28 -33.39 4.34
CA SER A 69 19.33 -34.08 5.07
C SER A 69 20.15 -34.95 4.10
N GLN A 70 21.29 -34.43 3.65
CA GLN A 70 22.26 -35.23 2.92
C GLN A 70 22.88 -36.21 3.91
N ALA A 71 22.42 -37.46 3.85
CA ALA A 71 23.11 -38.59 4.42
C ALA A 71 24.46 -38.75 3.71
N ALA A 72 25.54 -38.77 4.51
CA ALA A 72 26.85 -39.30 4.14
C ALA A 72 27.36 -40.14 5.32
#